data_AF-A0A964MNQ7-F1
#
_entry.id   AF-A0A964MNQ7-F1
#
_cell.length_a   1.000
_cell.length_b   1.000
_cell.length_c   1.000
_cell.angle_alpha   90.00
_cell.angle_beta   90.00
_cell.angle_gamma   90.00
#
_symmetry.space_group_name_H-M   'P 1'
#
loop_
_entity.id
_entity.type
_entity.pdbx_description
1 polymer ?
#
loop_
_entity_poly.entity_id
_entity_poly.type
_entity_poly.pdbx_seq_one_letter_code
_entity_poly.pdbx_strand_id
1 'polypeptide(L)'
;MRVHVVSDVHGASDALSRAAVGSDLFVCLGDLILFLDYDDPTRGIYADLFGPDHTRAYIEARTANRFDDARELSAAVWRGRGVFDSADRWGALEVMIRRQYQGLFDAMPAPAMLTYGNVDVPALWPEFLKDGHQVVDGSAVTVNGIRMGFVGGGLASPMRTPYELTEEQYAEKIQALGPVDVLFTHIPPAVPQLTYDTVARRFETGSQAALDYINEFSPALHLFGHVHQPLRARTRIGKTECINVGHFHGSKVPFVVDF
;
A
#
# COMPACT_ATOMS: atom_id res chain seq x y z
N MET A 1 -9.88 18.19 14.71
CA MET A 1 -10.18 16.76 14.48
C MET A 1 -8.85 16.03 14.33
N ARG A 2 -8.55 15.09 15.23
CA ARG A 2 -7.34 14.28 15.20
C ARG A 2 -7.52 13.08 14.28
N VAL A 3 -6.65 12.95 13.28
CA VAL A 3 -6.69 11.86 12.31
C VAL A 3 -5.43 11.04 12.42
N HIS A 4 -5.60 9.72 12.54
CA HIS A 4 -4.51 8.76 12.47
C HIS A 4 -4.50 8.10 11.10
N VAL A 5 -3.34 8.09 10.45
CA VAL A 5 -3.18 7.60 9.08
C VAL A 5 -2.10 6.53 9.06
N VAL A 6 -2.38 5.42 8.38
CA VAL A 6 -1.40 4.34 8.12
C VAL A 6 -1.36 4.02 6.63
N SER A 7 -0.19 3.60 6.15
CA SER A 7 -0.02 2.95 4.86
C SER A 7 0.99 1.82 4.99
N ASP A 8 0.94 0.86 4.07
CA ASP A 8 1.92 -0.22 3.96
C ASP A 8 1.91 -1.08 5.24
N VAL A 9 0.71 -1.58 5.54
CA VAL A 9 0.38 -2.32 6.77
C VAL A 9 1.05 -3.68 6.80
N HIS A 10 1.15 -4.34 5.65
CA HIS A 10 1.82 -5.63 5.43
C HIS A 10 1.72 -6.61 6.61
N GLY A 11 0.50 -7.00 6.97
CA GLY A 11 0.30 -8.04 7.98
C GLY A 11 0.53 -7.60 9.43
N ALA A 12 0.76 -6.30 9.71
CA ALA A 12 0.97 -5.78 11.07
C ALA A 12 -0.32 -5.64 11.90
N SER A 13 -1.16 -6.69 11.92
CA SER A 13 -2.48 -6.72 12.57
C SER A 13 -2.43 -6.33 14.05
N ASP A 14 -1.42 -6.79 14.79
CA ASP A 14 -1.29 -6.48 16.22
C ASP A 14 -1.11 -4.99 16.48
N ALA A 15 -0.31 -4.30 15.66
CA ALA A 15 -0.12 -2.85 15.77
C ALA A 15 -1.36 -2.10 15.25
N LEU A 16 -1.94 -2.59 14.15
CA LEU A 16 -3.13 -2.02 13.51
C LEU A 16 -4.31 -1.95 14.49
N SER A 17 -4.52 -2.98 15.32
CA SER A 17 -5.60 -3.04 16.32
C SER A 17 -5.60 -1.90 17.34
N ARG A 18 -4.45 -1.22 17.52
CA ARG A 18 -4.30 -0.08 18.43
C ARG A 18 -4.03 1.23 17.69
N ALA A 19 -3.98 1.22 16.36
CA ALA A 19 -3.56 2.37 15.56
C ALA A 19 -4.55 3.54 15.62
N ALA A 20 -5.82 3.30 15.94
CA ALA A 20 -6.83 4.35 16.10
C ALA A 20 -6.98 4.89 17.54
N VAL A 21 -6.18 4.41 18.50
CA VAL A 21 -6.31 4.86 19.90
C VAL A 21 -6.02 6.35 20.00
N GLY A 22 -7.04 7.15 20.34
CA GLY A 22 -6.94 8.60 20.47
C GLY A 22 -7.22 9.39 19.19
N SER A 23 -7.65 8.75 18.10
CA SER A 23 -8.09 9.43 16.87
C SER A 23 -9.60 9.69 16.87
N ASP A 24 -10.00 10.83 16.29
CA ASP A 24 -11.40 11.08 15.90
C ASP A 24 -11.74 10.36 14.58
N LEU A 25 -10.75 10.17 13.70
CA LEU A 25 -10.87 9.46 12.42
C LEU A 25 -9.62 8.61 12.16
N PHE A 26 -9.84 7.37 11.70
CA PHE A 26 -8.77 6.49 11.25
C PHE A 26 -8.80 6.33 9.73
N VAL A 27 -7.64 6.44 9.09
CA VAL A 27 -7.46 6.30 7.64
C VAL A 27 -6.39 5.25 7.35
N CYS A 28 -6.68 4.31 6.46
CA CYS A 28 -5.74 3.30 5.98
C CYS A 28 -5.57 3.41 4.46
N LEU A 29 -4.35 3.63 4.00
CA LEU A 29 -3.98 3.81 2.59
C LEU A 29 -3.55 2.51 1.91
N GLY A 30 -3.91 1.38 2.52
CA GLY A 30 -3.80 0.05 1.94
C GLY A 30 -2.43 -0.61 2.12
N ASP A 31 -2.13 -1.53 1.21
CA ASP A 31 -1.04 -2.50 1.27
C ASP A 31 -1.15 -3.35 2.53
N LEU A 32 -2.28 -4.05 2.64
CA LEU A 32 -2.59 -4.89 3.80
C LEU A 32 -1.81 -6.21 3.78
N ILE A 33 -1.65 -6.81 2.61
CA ILE A 33 -1.06 -8.15 2.45
C ILE A 33 0.46 -8.13 2.67
N LEU A 34 0.95 -9.06 3.50
CA LEU A 34 2.37 -9.39 3.59
C LEU A 34 2.69 -10.56 2.66
N PHE A 35 3.16 -10.26 1.45
CA PHE A 35 3.61 -11.30 0.54
C PHE A 35 5.00 -11.85 0.93
N LEU A 36 5.94 -10.94 1.18
CA LEU A 36 7.33 -11.22 1.51
C LEU A 36 7.79 -10.21 2.57
N ASP A 37 8.39 -10.71 3.66
CA ASP A 37 9.05 -9.87 4.66
C ASP A 37 10.56 -9.95 4.44
N TYR A 38 11.18 -8.81 4.09
CA TYR A 38 12.62 -8.76 3.79
C TYR A 38 13.49 -8.81 5.06
N ASP A 39 12.93 -8.49 6.23
CA ASP A 39 13.63 -8.50 7.51
C ASP A 39 13.48 -9.83 8.24
N ASP A 40 12.34 -10.53 8.04
CA ASP A 40 12.05 -11.83 8.65
C ASP A 40 11.57 -12.85 7.60
N PRO A 41 12.45 -13.71 7.06
CA PRO A 41 12.11 -14.69 6.02
C PRO A 41 11.17 -15.80 6.50
N THR A 42 10.76 -15.80 7.77
CA THR A 42 9.76 -16.74 8.31
C THR A 42 8.33 -16.24 8.15
N ARG A 43 8.13 -15.00 7.70
CA ARG A 43 6.82 -14.35 7.63
C ARG A 43 6.37 -14.08 6.19
N GLY A 44 5.06 -13.98 6.03
CA GLY A 44 4.40 -13.65 4.77
C GLY A 44 3.97 -14.87 3.96
N ILE A 45 3.12 -14.61 2.96
CA ILE A 45 2.52 -15.67 2.11
C ILE A 45 3.60 -16.55 1.47
N TYR A 46 4.71 -15.95 1.02
CA TYR A 46 5.78 -16.71 0.37
C TYR A 46 6.47 -17.71 1.32
N ALA A 47 6.68 -17.32 2.59
CA ALA A 47 7.23 -18.21 3.62
C ALA A 47 6.24 -19.31 4.02
N ASP A 48 4.96 -18.97 4.17
CA ASP A 48 3.91 -19.96 4.47
C ASP A 48 3.78 -21.02 3.37
N LEU A 49 3.95 -20.61 2.11
CA LEU A 49 3.89 -21.53 0.98
C LEU A 49 5.17 -22.36 0.85
N PHE A 50 6.35 -21.74 0.88
CA PHE A 50 7.60 -22.39 0.44
C PHE A 50 8.61 -22.68 1.55
N GLY A 51 8.31 -22.25 2.78
CA GLY A 51 9.18 -22.41 3.94
C GLY A 51 10.29 -21.36 4.01
N PRO A 52 10.80 -21.10 5.23
CA PRO A 52 11.69 -19.97 5.51
C PRO A 52 13.05 -20.04 4.83
N ASP A 53 13.58 -21.26 4.60
CA ASP A 53 14.90 -21.42 3.97
C ASP A 53 14.86 -21.05 2.49
N HIS A 54 13.80 -21.44 1.80
CA HIS A 54 13.59 -21.05 0.40
C HIS A 54 13.32 -19.55 0.28
N THR A 55 12.50 -19.01 1.19
CA THR A 55 12.23 -17.57 1.24
C THR A 55 13.50 -16.76 1.46
N ARG A 56 14.39 -17.20 2.35
CA ARG A 56 15.70 -16.57 2.57
C ARG A 56 16.54 -16.55 1.29
N ALA A 57 16.68 -17.70 0.62
CA ALA A 57 17.44 -17.78 -0.64
C ALA A 57 16.84 -16.86 -1.73
N TYR A 58 15.52 -16.79 -1.81
CA TYR A 58 14.81 -15.91 -2.74
C TYR A 58 15.05 -14.42 -2.43
N ILE A 59 14.98 -14.02 -1.15
CA ILE A 59 15.28 -12.65 -0.71
C ILE A 59 16.74 -12.30 -1.01
N GLU A 60 17.69 -13.18 -0.66
CA GLU A 60 19.12 -12.96 -0.91
C GLU A 60 19.43 -12.73 -2.39
N ALA A 61 18.80 -13.50 -3.28
CA ALA A 61 18.94 -13.31 -4.73
C ALA A 61 18.43 -11.93 -5.18
N ARG A 62 17.26 -11.51 -4.68
CA ARG A 62 16.67 -10.20 -5.02
C ARG A 62 17.50 -9.04 -4.48
N THR A 63 17.93 -9.09 -3.23
CA THR A 63 18.73 -8.04 -2.59
C THR A 63 20.10 -7.88 -3.25
N ALA A 64 20.65 -8.97 -3.81
CA ALA A 64 21.87 -8.94 -4.60
C ALA A 64 21.66 -8.60 -6.09
N ASN A 65 20.46 -8.15 -6.48
CA ASN A 65 20.07 -7.85 -7.87
C ASN A 65 20.20 -9.04 -8.85
N ARG A 66 20.21 -10.28 -8.35
CA ARG A 66 20.21 -11.50 -9.16
C ARG A 66 18.76 -11.90 -9.48
N PHE A 67 18.09 -11.08 -10.29
CA PHE A 67 16.66 -11.25 -10.57
C PHE A 67 16.34 -12.52 -11.36
N ASP A 68 17.24 -12.99 -12.22
CA ASP A 68 17.03 -14.23 -12.96
C ASP A 68 17.12 -15.46 -12.05
N ASP A 69 18.10 -15.49 -11.14
CA ASP A 69 18.18 -16.52 -10.09
C ASP A 69 16.92 -16.54 -9.23
N ALA A 70 16.45 -15.36 -8.80
CA ALA A 70 15.22 -15.25 -8.01
C ALA A 70 13.99 -15.78 -8.78
N ARG A 71 13.87 -15.46 -10.08
CA ARG A 71 12.79 -15.98 -10.93
C ARG A 71 12.85 -17.50 -11.05
N GLU A 72 14.04 -18.07 -11.25
CA GLU A 72 14.20 -19.51 -11.37
C GLU A 72 13.93 -20.23 -10.03
N LEU A 73 14.41 -19.69 -8.91
CA LEU A 73 14.09 -20.18 -7.56
C LEU A 73 12.56 -20.24 -7.35
N SER A 74 11.85 -19.16 -7.69
CA SER A 74 10.40 -19.11 -7.57
C SER A 74 9.72 -20.10 -8.52
N ALA A 75 10.13 -20.15 -9.78
CA ALA A 75 9.57 -21.08 -10.76
C ALA A 75 9.77 -22.54 -10.35
N ALA A 76 10.93 -22.90 -9.78
CA ALA A 76 11.26 -24.24 -9.34
C ALA A 76 10.32 -24.73 -8.21
N VAL A 77 10.04 -23.89 -7.21
CA VAL A 77 9.15 -24.30 -6.11
C VAL A 77 7.68 -24.39 -6.53
N TRP A 78 7.23 -23.56 -7.46
CA TRP A 78 5.90 -23.71 -8.05
C TRP A 78 5.78 -25.02 -8.83
N ARG A 79 6.77 -25.37 -9.67
CA ARG A 79 6.81 -26.67 -10.37
C ARG A 79 6.84 -27.84 -9.38
N GLY A 80 7.60 -27.71 -8.29
CA GLY A 80 7.67 -28.73 -7.23
C GLY A 80 6.33 -28.99 -6.53
N ARG A 81 5.39 -28.03 -6.56
CA ARG A 81 4.01 -28.18 -6.06
C ARG A 81 3.01 -28.63 -7.13
N GLY A 82 3.47 -28.94 -8.34
CA GLY A 82 2.60 -29.30 -9.45
C GLY A 82 1.81 -28.13 -10.03
N VAL A 83 2.24 -26.90 -9.80
CA VAL A 83 1.57 -25.67 -10.27
C VAL A 83 2.34 -25.11 -11.46
N PHE A 84 1.73 -25.15 -12.64
CA PHE A 84 2.42 -24.88 -13.91
C PHE A 84 1.92 -23.64 -14.65
N ASP A 85 0.68 -23.20 -14.43
CA ASP A 85 0.12 -21.99 -15.04
C ASP A 85 -0.24 -20.91 -14.01
N SER A 86 -0.69 -19.76 -14.49
CA SER A 86 -1.04 -18.61 -13.67
C SER A 86 -2.33 -18.79 -12.86
N ALA A 87 -3.28 -19.59 -13.35
CA ALA A 87 -4.57 -19.78 -12.70
C ALA A 87 -4.41 -20.63 -11.44
N ASP A 88 -3.64 -21.70 -11.51
CA ASP A 88 -3.33 -22.56 -10.36
C ASP A 88 -2.55 -21.80 -9.27
N ARG A 89 -1.60 -20.94 -9.69
CA ARG A 89 -0.87 -20.05 -8.76
C ARG A 89 -1.83 -19.12 -8.03
N TRP A 90 -2.76 -18.52 -8.77
CA TRP A 90 -3.75 -17.62 -8.20
C TRP A 90 -4.62 -18.33 -7.16
N GLY A 91 -5.11 -19.54 -7.44
CA GLY A 91 -5.91 -20.30 -6.49
C GLY A 91 -5.20 -20.55 -5.15
N ALA A 92 -3.91 -20.93 -5.19
CA ALA A 92 -3.11 -21.11 -3.98
C ALA A 92 -2.86 -19.79 -3.23
N LEU A 93 -2.59 -18.71 -3.95
CA LEU A 93 -2.38 -17.38 -3.36
C LEU A 93 -3.65 -16.82 -2.75
N GLU A 94 -4.79 -16.97 -3.42
CA GLU A 94 -6.09 -16.45 -2.96
C GLU A 94 -6.46 -17.02 -1.60
N VAL A 95 -6.26 -18.32 -1.36
CA VAL A 95 -6.49 -18.95 -0.05
C VAL A 95 -5.65 -18.27 1.05
N MET A 96 -4.38 -17.98 0.78
CA MET A 96 -3.48 -17.33 1.74
C MET A 96 -3.83 -15.85 1.94
N ILE A 97 -4.21 -15.16 0.87
CA ILE A 97 -4.67 -13.76 0.90
C ILE A 97 -5.92 -13.64 1.77
N ARG A 98 -6.92 -14.50 1.55
CA ARG A 98 -8.17 -14.53 2.35
C ARG A 98 -7.88 -14.75 3.83
N ARG A 99 -6.94 -15.64 4.16
CA ARG A 99 -6.50 -15.87 5.56
C ARG A 99 -5.88 -14.62 6.17
N GLN A 100 -5.00 -13.92 5.46
CA GLN A 100 -4.44 -12.66 5.97
C GLN A 100 -5.51 -11.58 6.12
N TYR A 101 -6.40 -11.42 5.13
CA TYR A 101 -7.49 -10.46 5.19
C TYR A 101 -8.41 -10.69 6.38
N GLN A 102 -8.76 -11.94 6.70
CA GLN A 102 -9.56 -12.23 7.90
C GLN A 102 -8.91 -11.59 9.14
N GLY A 103 -7.64 -11.90 9.42
CA GLY A 103 -6.95 -11.34 10.59
C GLY A 103 -6.75 -9.83 10.54
N LEU A 104 -6.51 -9.28 9.35
CA LEU A 104 -6.28 -7.84 9.16
C LEU A 104 -7.57 -7.02 9.31
N PHE A 105 -8.68 -7.47 8.72
CA PHE A 105 -9.97 -6.81 8.88
C PHE A 105 -10.55 -7.04 10.27
N ASP A 106 -10.30 -8.17 10.93
CA ASP A 106 -10.63 -8.37 12.34
C ASP A 106 -9.92 -7.32 13.22
N ALA A 107 -8.62 -7.11 12.96
CA ALA A 107 -7.81 -6.11 13.67
C ALA A 107 -8.06 -4.66 13.24
N MET A 108 -8.60 -4.42 12.04
CA MET A 108 -8.82 -3.08 11.50
C MET A 108 -9.74 -2.26 12.43
N PRO A 109 -9.37 -1.03 12.82
CA PRO A 109 -10.23 -0.16 13.59
C PRO A 109 -11.57 0.13 12.90
N ALA A 110 -12.61 0.39 13.68
CA ALA A 110 -13.90 0.89 13.19
C ALA A 110 -14.36 2.06 14.10
N PRO A 111 -14.82 3.20 13.54
CA PRO A 111 -14.93 3.48 12.11
C PRO A 111 -13.56 3.72 11.43
N ALA A 112 -13.48 3.41 10.13
CA ALA A 112 -12.26 3.60 9.35
C ALA A 112 -12.58 3.98 7.88
N MET A 113 -11.81 4.91 7.34
CA MET A 113 -11.78 5.17 5.90
C MET A 113 -10.61 4.44 5.26
N LEU A 114 -10.89 3.69 4.19
CA LEU A 114 -9.95 2.78 3.58
C LEU A 114 -9.79 3.11 2.10
N THR A 115 -8.57 3.05 1.59
CA THR A 115 -8.31 2.94 0.15
C THR A 115 -7.29 1.83 -0.09
N TYR A 116 -7.15 1.41 -1.35
CA TYR A 116 -6.36 0.25 -1.71
C TYR A 116 -4.88 0.60 -1.88
N GLY A 117 -4.00 -0.32 -1.51
CA GLY A 117 -2.63 -0.33 -1.98
C GLY A 117 -2.47 -1.13 -3.27
N ASN A 118 -1.25 -1.21 -3.78
CA ASN A 118 -0.99 -1.97 -5.01
C ASN A 118 -0.95 -3.49 -4.77
N VAL A 119 -0.64 -3.95 -3.56
CA VAL A 119 -0.66 -5.39 -3.24
C VAL A 119 -2.06 -5.92 -2.89
N ASP A 120 -3.01 -5.02 -2.64
CA ASP A 120 -4.37 -5.39 -2.26
C ASP A 120 -5.18 -5.97 -3.43
N VAL A 121 -6.28 -6.64 -3.11
CA VAL A 121 -7.18 -7.32 -4.05
C VAL A 121 -8.59 -6.78 -3.82
N PRO A 122 -8.97 -5.67 -4.46
CA PRO A 122 -10.24 -4.99 -4.22
C PRO A 122 -11.47 -5.88 -4.34
N ALA A 123 -11.45 -6.84 -5.27
CA ALA A 123 -12.56 -7.77 -5.50
C ALA A 123 -12.88 -8.65 -4.27
N LEU A 124 -11.92 -8.86 -3.36
CA LEU A 124 -12.09 -9.68 -2.15
C LEU A 124 -12.54 -8.86 -0.93
N TRP A 125 -12.27 -7.55 -0.90
CA TRP A 125 -12.56 -6.70 0.26
C TRP A 125 -14.03 -6.72 0.72
N PRO A 126 -15.05 -6.75 -0.17
CA PRO A 126 -16.45 -6.81 0.24
C PRO A 126 -16.80 -7.96 1.19
N GLU A 127 -16.03 -9.05 1.17
CA GLU A 127 -16.25 -10.20 2.06
C GLU A 127 -15.77 -9.98 3.50
N PHE A 128 -14.90 -8.99 3.74
CA PHE A 128 -14.22 -8.76 5.02
C PHE A 128 -14.53 -7.40 5.67
N LEU A 129 -15.16 -6.48 4.94
CA LEU A 129 -15.54 -5.18 5.48
C LEU A 129 -16.49 -5.36 6.68
N LYS A 130 -16.25 -4.55 7.72
CA LYS A 130 -17.07 -4.50 8.94
C LYS A 130 -17.93 -3.25 8.95
N ASP A 131 -18.97 -3.23 9.77
CA ASP A 131 -19.74 -2.02 10.02
C ASP A 131 -18.83 -0.87 10.47
N GLY A 132 -19.02 0.30 9.87
CA GLY A 132 -18.18 1.48 10.09
C GLY A 132 -16.91 1.54 9.24
N HIS A 133 -16.58 0.51 8.45
CA HIS A 133 -15.59 0.64 7.39
C HIS A 133 -16.21 1.32 6.16
N GLN A 134 -15.53 2.33 5.64
CA GLN A 134 -15.90 3.02 4.43
C GLN A 134 -14.72 2.98 3.45
N VAL A 135 -14.89 2.26 2.33
CA VAL A 135 -13.91 2.31 1.25
C VAL A 135 -14.17 3.56 0.41
N VAL A 136 -13.16 4.41 0.28
CA VAL A 136 -13.19 5.63 -0.53
C VAL A 136 -12.03 5.55 -1.52
N ASP A 137 -12.36 5.48 -2.81
CA ASP A 137 -11.38 5.31 -3.87
C ASP A 137 -11.89 5.96 -5.16
N GLY A 138 -11.04 6.76 -5.81
CA GLY A 138 -11.43 7.61 -6.95
C GLY A 138 -12.57 8.59 -6.61
N SER A 139 -12.74 8.92 -5.33
CA SER A 139 -13.83 9.75 -4.83
C SER A 139 -13.41 10.56 -3.61
N ALA A 140 -14.25 11.53 -3.24
CA ALA A 140 -14.02 12.40 -2.09
C ALA A 140 -15.20 12.39 -1.12
N VAL A 141 -14.91 12.58 0.16
CA VAL A 141 -15.88 12.68 1.25
C VAL A 141 -15.59 13.93 2.08
N THR A 142 -16.64 14.57 2.62
CA THR A 142 -16.48 15.71 3.52
C THR A 142 -16.70 15.27 4.96
N VAL A 143 -15.70 15.47 5.81
CA VAL A 143 -15.75 15.18 7.25
C VAL A 143 -15.46 16.46 8.01
N ASN A 144 -16.38 16.89 8.89
CA ASN A 144 -16.23 18.13 9.68
C ASN A 144 -15.83 19.36 8.84
N GLY A 145 -16.40 19.47 7.63
CA GLY A 145 -16.14 20.58 6.70
C GLY A 145 -14.88 20.43 5.85
N ILE A 146 -14.09 19.37 6.04
CA ILE A 146 -12.85 19.10 5.28
C ILE A 146 -13.16 18.09 4.18
N ARG A 147 -12.93 18.47 2.92
CA ARG A 147 -13.06 17.60 1.75
C ARG A 147 -11.80 16.77 1.58
N MET A 148 -11.93 15.46 1.74
CA MET A 148 -10.85 14.48 1.69
C MET A 148 -10.99 13.63 0.42
N GLY A 149 -10.00 13.66 -0.46
CA GLY A 149 -9.98 12.87 -1.70
C GLY A 149 -9.08 11.64 -1.59
N PHE A 150 -9.50 10.50 -2.15
CA PHE A 150 -8.78 9.23 -2.02
C PHE A 150 -8.53 8.58 -3.37
N VAL A 151 -7.29 8.14 -3.61
CA VAL A 151 -6.92 7.32 -4.78
C VAL A 151 -5.99 6.18 -4.37
N GLY A 152 -6.51 4.96 -4.38
CA GLY A 152 -5.75 3.75 -4.14
C GLY A 152 -5.18 3.12 -5.42
N GLY A 153 -4.36 2.09 -5.20
CA GLY A 153 -3.67 1.31 -6.23
C GLY A 153 -2.28 1.83 -6.57
N GLY A 154 -1.58 1.04 -7.38
CA GLY A 154 -0.28 1.40 -7.94
C GLY A 154 -0.34 1.61 -9.44
N LEU A 155 0.76 2.07 -10.03
CA LEU A 155 0.96 2.01 -11.47
C LEU A 155 1.63 0.70 -11.86
N ALA A 156 1.49 0.32 -13.13
CA ALA A 156 2.15 -0.85 -13.69
C ALA A 156 3.64 -0.90 -13.30
N SER A 157 4.07 -2.03 -12.73
CA SER A 157 5.43 -2.18 -12.23
C SER A 157 6.03 -3.53 -12.65
N PRO A 158 7.37 -3.70 -12.59
CA PRO A 158 7.99 -5.00 -12.78
C PRO A 158 7.52 -6.07 -11.79
N MET A 159 6.91 -5.65 -10.66
CA MET A 159 6.41 -6.54 -9.62
C MET A 159 5.05 -7.16 -9.96
N ARG A 160 4.27 -6.55 -10.86
CA ARG A 160 2.95 -7.05 -11.32
C ARG A 160 2.04 -7.39 -10.15
N THR A 161 1.87 -6.42 -9.25
CA THR A 161 1.04 -6.56 -8.05
C THR A 161 -0.45 -6.56 -8.39
N PRO A 162 -1.33 -7.11 -7.53
CA PRO A 162 -2.72 -7.39 -7.89
C PRO A 162 -3.58 -6.17 -8.24
N TYR A 163 -3.27 -4.98 -7.71
CA TYR A 163 -4.03 -3.75 -8.00
C TYR A 163 -3.16 -2.64 -8.59
N GLU A 164 -2.68 -2.90 -9.81
CA GLU A 164 -2.01 -1.93 -10.67
C GLU A 164 -2.99 -1.35 -11.71
N LEU A 165 -2.89 -0.05 -11.95
CA LEU A 165 -3.67 0.72 -12.89
C LEU A 165 -2.78 1.17 -14.05
N THR A 166 -3.38 1.41 -15.22
CA THR A 166 -2.69 2.18 -16.26
C THR A 166 -2.54 3.64 -15.82
N GLU A 167 -1.63 4.37 -16.46
CA GLU A 167 -1.46 5.80 -16.19
C GLU A 167 -2.75 6.58 -16.45
N GLU A 168 -3.49 6.23 -17.51
CA GLU A 168 -4.76 6.84 -17.88
C GLU A 168 -5.84 6.55 -16.83
N GLN A 169 -5.97 5.30 -16.37
CA GLN A 169 -6.93 4.95 -15.32
C GLN A 169 -6.65 5.70 -14.01
N TYR A 170 -5.37 5.81 -13.63
CA TYR A 170 -4.99 6.57 -12.44
C TYR A 170 -5.28 8.07 -12.62
N ALA A 171 -4.96 8.62 -13.79
CA ALA A 171 -5.21 10.02 -14.11
C ALA A 171 -6.71 10.35 -14.08
N GLU A 172 -7.56 9.48 -14.65
CA GLU A 172 -9.02 9.61 -14.60
C GLU A 172 -9.53 9.60 -13.15
N LYS A 173 -9.06 8.64 -12.32
CA LYS A 173 -9.46 8.56 -10.90
C LYS A 173 -9.10 9.82 -10.11
N ILE A 174 -7.88 10.32 -10.26
CA ILE A 174 -7.44 11.48 -9.47
C ILE A 174 -8.07 12.79 -9.94
N GLN A 175 -8.29 12.94 -11.25
CA GLN A 175 -8.93 14.14 -11.80
C GLN A 175 -10.42 14.19 -11.45
N ALA A 176 -11.09 13.04 -11.33
CA ALA A 176 -12.50 12.96 -10.92
C ALA A 176 -12.77 13.53 -9.51
N LEU A 177 -11.74 13.67 -8.65
CA LEU A 177 -11.88 14.24 -7.32
C LEU A 177 -12.31 15.72 -7.33
N GLY A 178 -11.89 16.47 -8.36
CA GLY A 178 -11.89 17.94 -8.34
C GLY A 178 -11.03 18.49 -7.19
N PRO A 179 -11.19 19.76 -6.78
CA PRO A 179 -10.44 20.32 -5.66
C PRO A 179 -10.81 19.64 -4.34
N VAL A 180 -9.80 19.34 -3.52
CA VAL A 180 -9.94 18.79 -2.15
C VAL A 180 -9.02 19.54 -1.20
N ASP A 181 -9.35 19.52 0.10
CA ASP A 181 -8.51 20.12 1.13
C ASP A 181 -7.33 19.22 1.49
N VAL A 182 -7.58 17.90 1.53
CA VAL A 182 -6.58 16.87 1.85
C VAL A 182 -6.66 15.77 0.80
N LEU A 183 -5.52 15.46 0.19
CA LEU A 183 -5.37 14.36 -0.75
C LEU A 183 -4.75 13.15 -0.04
N PHE A 184 -5.36 11.99 -0.21
CA PHE A 184 -4.83 10.71 0.21
C PHE A 184 -4.61 9.85 -1.03
N THR A 185 -3.39 9.38 -1.25
CA THR A 185 -3.12 8.40 -2.31
C THR A 185 -2.32 7.25 -1.76
N HIS A 186 -2.35 6.08 -2.39
CA HIS A 186 -1.41 5.04 -2.02
C HIS A 186 0.01 5.38 -2.50
N ILE A 187 0.19 5.63 -3.81
CA ILE A 187 1.50 5.96 -4.39
C ILE A 187 1.86 7.44 -4.28
N PRO A 188 3.16 7.80 -4.19
CA PRO A 188 3.63 9.19 -4.16
C PRO A 188 3.38 9.93 -5.48
N PRO A 189 3.44 11.29 -5.47
CA PRO A 189 3.61 12.03 -6.71
C PRO A 189 5.02 11.76 -7.27
N ALA A 190 5.22 11.89 -8.58
CA ALA A 190 6.48 11.61 -9.27
C ALA A 190 7.59 12.63 -8.93
N VAL A 191 8.09 12.59 -7.69
CA VAL A 191 9.10 13.50 -7.15
C VAL A 191 10.27 12.69 -6.61
N PRO A 192 11.51 12.85 -7.13
CA PRO A 192 12.66 12.01 -6.78
C PRO A 192 12.94 11.88 -5.28
N GLN A 193 12.70 12.96 -4.51
CA GLN A 193 12.88 12.98 -3.06
C GLN A 193 11.90 12.03 -2.34
N LEU A 194 10.72 11.82 -2.90
CA LEU A 194 9.66 10.98 -2.34
C LEU A 194 9.71 9.56 -2.91
N THR A 195 10.23 9.37 -4.13
CA THR A 195 10.21 8.09 -4.85
C THR A 195 11.48 7.26 -4.75
N TYR A 196 12.62 7.87 -4.37
CA TYR A 196 13.85 7.10 -4.20
C TYR A 196 13.86 6.35 -2.87
N ASP A 197 13.85 5.02 -2.92
CA ASP A 197 14.00 4.18 -1.74
C ASP A 197 15.49 3.98 -1.41
N THR A 198 15.88 4.36 -0.20
CA THR A 198 17.28 4.37 0.24
C THR A 198 17.81 2.98 0.61
N VAL A 199 16.93 2.03 0.91
CA VAL A 199 17.29 0.63 1.22
C VAL A 199 17.33 -0.18 -0.05
N ALA A 200 16.29 -0.11 -0.88
CA ALA A 200 16.23 -0.78 -2.18
C ALA A 200 17.16 -0.13 -3.22
N ARG A 201 17.65 1.09 -2.96
CA ARG A 201 18.58 1.88 -3.81
C ARG A 201 18.10 2.07 -5.24
N ARG A 202 16.79 2.27 -5.40
CA ARG A 202 16.13 2.47 -6.68
C ARG A 202 14.96 3.43 -6.53
N PHE A 203 14.47 3.91 -7.66
CA PHE A 203 13.21 4.66 -7.70
C PHE A 203 12.04 3.67 -7.74
N GLU A 204 11.09 3.84 -6.83
CA GLU A 204 9.77 3.26 -6.94
C GLU A 204 8.89 4.13 -7.87
N THR A 205 7.85 3.54 -8.44
CA THR A 205 6.99 4.23 -9.39
C THR A 205 6.10 5.26 -8.66
N GLY A 206 6.31 6.55 -8.95
CA GLY A 206 5.40 7.63 -8.55
C GLY A 206 4.46 8.02 -9.68
N SER A 207 3.39 8.75 -9.34
CA SER A 207 2.38 9.20 -10.32
C SER A 207 2.64 10.61 -10.82
N GLN A 208 2.82 10.76 -12.13
CA GLN A 208 2.86 12.08 -12.78
C GLN A 208 1.50 12.78 -12.67
N ALA A 209 0.39 12.04 -12.85
CA ALA A 209 -0.95 12.59 -12.71
C ALA A 209 -1.23 13.13 -11.31
N ALA A 210 -0.67 12.52 -10.25
CA ALA A 210 -0.75 13.07 -8.90
C ALA A 210 0.07 14.36 -8.74
N LEU A 211 1.26 14.43 -9.34
CA LEU A 211 2.05 15.65 -9.36
C LEU A 211 1.31 16.79 -10.09
N ASP A 212 0.70 16.49 -11.22
CA ASP A 212 -0.08 17.46 -12.01
C ASP A 212 -1.32 17.94 -11.24
N TYR A 213 -2.07 17.02 -10.63
CA TYR A 213 -3.20 17.33 -9.75
C TYR A 213 -2.80 18.26 -8.60
N ILE A 214 -1.66 18.00 -7.95
CA ILE A 214 -1.15 18.84 -6.86
C ILE A 214 -0.82 20.25 -7.34
N ASN A 215 -0.19 20.37 -8.51
CA ASN A 215 0.12 21.67 -9.11
C ASN A 215 -1.14 22.46 -9.49
N GLU A 216 -2.20 21.76 -9.94
CA GLU A 216 -3.46 22.36 -10.35
C GLU A 216 -4.33 22.80 -9.15
N PHE A 217 -4.59 21.87 -8.21
CA PHE A 217 -5.56 22.10 -7.14
C PHE A 217 -4.94 22.51 -5.81
N SER A 218 -3.63 22.32 -5.62
CA SER A 218 -2.89 22.73 -4.43
C SER A 218 -3.60 22.39 -3.09
N PRO A 219 -3.94 21.10 -2.83
CA PRO A 219 -4.50 20.71 -1.53
C PRO A 219 -3.53 21.12 -0.42
N ALA A 220 -4.03 21.40 0.79
CA ALA A 220 -3.16 21.82 1.88
C ALA A 220 -2.16 20.71 2.28
N LEU A 221 -2.63 19.45 2.21
CA LEU A 221 -1.88 18.27 2.61
C LEU A 221 -2.08 17.13 1.59
N HIS A 222 -1.00 16.42 1.28
CA HIS A 222 -1.01 15.16 0.54
C HIS A 222 -0.33 14.07 1.37
N LEU A 223 -1.08 13.04 1.75
CA LEU A 223 -0.59 11.89 2.53
C LEU A 223 -0.58 10.63 1.66
N PHE A 224 0.53 9.89 1.67
CA PHE A 224 0.71 8.70 0.83
C PHE A 224 1.68 7.68 1.45
N GLY A 225 1.79 6.47 0.87
CA GLY A 225 2.73 5.43 1.29
C GLY A 225 3.59 4.88 0.14
N HIS A 226 3.55 3.56 -0.06
CA HIS A 226 4.19 2.78 -1.12
C HIS A 226 5.73 2.70 -1.05
N VAL A 227 6.41 3.83 -0.80
CA VAL A 227 7.88 3.87 -0.69
C VAL A 227 8.27 3.69 0.76
N HIS A 228 8.89 2.57 1.12
CA HIS A 228 9.07 2.20 2.51
C HIS A 228 10.18 2.99 3.21
N GLN A 229 11.24 3.36 2.48
CA GLN A 229 12.35 4.15 3.02
C GLN A 229 12.72 5.31 2.09
N PRO A 230 11.83 6.31 1.92
CA PRO A 230 12.03 7.38 0.95
C PRO A 230 13.25 8.25 1.31
N LEU A 231 13.90 8.81 0.31
CA LEU A 231 15.03 9.75 0.49
C LEU A 231 14.65 10.93 1.39
N ARG A 232 13.39 11.38 1.31
CA ARG A 232 12.76 12.32 2.24
C ARG A 232 11.34 11.83 2.54
N ALA A 233 11.02 11.73 3.83
CA ALA A 233 9.65 11.45 4.27
C ALA A 233 8.67 12.60 4.00
N ARG A 234 9.16 13.80 3.70
CA ARG A 234 8.33 14.96 3.37
C ARG A 234 8.99 15.88 2.37
N THR A 235 8.18 16.53 1.55
CA THR A 235 8.60 17.64 0.68
C THR A 235 7.43 18.58 0.44
N ARG A 236 7.71 19.80 0.00
CA ARG A 236 6.69 20.78 -0.38
C ARG A 236 6.66 20.93 -1.90
N ILE A 237 5.46 20.86 -2.49
CA ILE A 237 5.21 21.11 -3.91
C ILE A 237 4.26 22.30 -3.99
N GLY A 238 4.77 23.46 -4.43
CA GLY A 238 4.00 24.70 -4.35
C GLY A 238 3.58 25.01 -2.92
N LYS A 239 2.26 25.00 -2.64
CA LYS A 239 1.69 25.21 -1.30
C LYS A 239 1.40 23.91 -0.54
N THR A 240 1.39 22.78 -1.23
CA THR A 240 1.01 21.47 -0.69
C THR A 240 2.16 20.84 0.09
N GLU A 241 1.90 20.46 1.34
CA GLU A 241 2.82 19.61 2.10
C GLU A 241 2.57 18.14 1.72
N CYS A 242 3.57 17.46 1.14
CA CYS A 242 3.49 16.06 0.74
C CYS A 242 4.27 15.20 1.74
N ILE A 243 3.62 14.24 2.37
CA ILE A 243 4.17 13.45 3.47
C ILE A 243 3.94 11.97 3.21
N ASN A 244 5.02 11.20 3.23
CA ASN A 244 4.96 9.74 3.29
C ASN A 244 4.60 9.31 4.72
N VAL A 245 3.48 8.61 4.87
CA VAL A 245 2.95 8.08 6.14
C VAL A 245 3.21 6.58 6.30
N GLY A 246 3.82 5.95 5.31
CA GLY A 246 4.38 4.60 5.38
C GLY A 246 5.76 4.57 6.05
N HIS A 247 6.36 3.41 6.31
CA HIS A 247 5.84 2.04 6.14
C HIS A 247 5.41 1.49 7.51
N PHE A 248 4.09 1.33 7.71
CA PHE A 248 3.51 1.05 9.03
C PHE A 248 3.95 -0.30 9.60
N HIS A 249 4.18 -1.33 8.77
CA HIS A 249 4.72 -2.61 9.24
C HIS A 249 6.04 -2.46 9.99
N GLY A 250 6.90 -1.56 9.53
CA GLY A 250 8.17 -1.24 10.18
C GLY A 250 7.99 -0.34 11.42
N SER A 251 7.23 0.75 11.30
CA SER A 251 7.12 1.75 12.38
C SER A 251 6.19 1.31 13.51
N LYS A 252 5.11 0.59 13.19
CA LYS A 252 4.00 0.18 14.08
C LYS A 252 3.33 1.36 14.79
N VAL A 253 3.51 2.57 14.26
CA VAL A 253 3.01 3.83 14.81
C VAL A 253 2.32 4.59 13.68
N PRO A 254 1.06 5.02 13.86
CA PRO A 254 0.35 5.80 12.85
C PRO A 254 0.94 7.20 12.72
N PHE A 255 0.82 7.79 11.54
CA PHE A 255 1.03 9.22 11.36
C PHE A 255 -0.16 9.98 11.95
N VAL A 256 0.10 11.01 12.74
CA VAL A 256 -0.95 11.81 13.41
C VAL A 256 -0.99 13.21 12.83
N VAL A 257 -2.18 13.65 12.43
CA VAL A 257 -2.45 15.02 12.00
C VAL A 257 -3.66 15.57 12.73
N ASP A 258 -3.55 16.82 13.19
CA ASP A 258 -4.65 17.55 13.80
C ASP A 258 -5.14 18.61 12.80
N PHE A 259 -6.39 18.47 12.35
CA PHE A 259 -7.08 19.46 11.50
C PHE A 259 -7.94 20.43 12.32
#